data_AF-A0A261ALP9-F1
#
_entry.id   AF-A0A261ALP9-F1
#
_cell.length_a   1.000
_cell.length_b   1.000
_cell.length_c   1.000
_cell.angle_alpha   90.00
_cell.angle_beta   90.00
_cell.angle_gamma   90.00
#
_symmetry.space_group_name_H-M   'P 1'
#
loop_
_entity.id
_entity.type
_entity.pdbx_description
1 polymer ?
#
loop_
_entity_poly.entity_id
_entity_poly.type
_entity_poly.pdbx_seq_one_letter_code
_entity_poly.pdbx_strand_id
1 'polypeptide(L)'
;MRKRCLKCNHTDVCHNHERYRLVSKHKLHKNLWQNDYVINHYRPPAMTRKMCAKRGEGKLSVSTGSRVGLLHIIYCIIITFGICPTVHWVFLHGGFDTDHVVKWFPNVIVLYSLIAAAFMFYVTMVPERLWPGKFDVVGCSHQWWHIFILGAMIYWQQSGNQLLTEYRSFSDSCHRFIPQQNFSEISHYISNYSHPSM
;
A
#
# COMPACT_ATOMS: atom_id res chain seq x y z
N MET A 1 21.33 36.16 -23.33
CA MET A 1 21.66 35.65 -21.98
C MET A 1 20.81 36.37 -20.92
N ARG A 2 19.94 35.69 -20.15
CA ARG A 2 19.16 36.34 -19.08
C ARG A 2 20.10 36.83 -17.97
N LYS A 3 20.10 38.14 -17.69
CA LYS A 3 20.90 38.76 -16.61
C LYS A 3 20.59 38.06 -15.28
N ARG A 4 21.60 37.45 -14.64
CA ARG A 4 21.45 36.85 -13.30
C ARG A 4 21.24 37.97 -12.28
N CYS A 5 20.20 37.88 -11.45
CA CYS A 5 20.01 38.81 -10.33
C CYS A 5 21.07 38.59 -9.24
N LEU A 6 21.56 39.70 -8.67
CA LEU A 6 22.53 39.71 -7.56
C LEU A 6 22.03 38.90 -6.35
N LYS A 7 20.73 38.97 -6.02
CA LYS A 7 20.14 38.20 -4.90
C LYS A 7 20.25 36.69 -5.08
N CYS A 8 20.31 36.18 -6.33
CA CYS A 8 20.46 34.74 -6.56
C CYS A 8 21.79 34.18 -6.03
N ASN A 9 22.81 35.02 -5.82
CA ASN A 9 24.12 34.56 -5.35
C ASN A 9 24.28 34.66 -3.83
N HIS A 10 23.56 35.58 -3.19
CA HIS A 10 23.72 35.92 -1.77
C HIS A 10 22.59 35.41 -0.87
N THR A 11 21.43 35.05 -1.43
CA THR A 11 20.28 34.57 -0.64
C THR A 11 19.97 33.11 -0.95
N ASP A 12 19.53 32.36 0.06
CA ASP A 12 19.19 30.94 -0.08
C ASP A 12 17.93 30.74 -0.95
N VAL A 13 17.06 31.76 -1.05
CA VAL A 13 15.83 31.73 -1.85
C VAL A 13 15.67 33.03 -2.64
N CYS A 14 15.44 32.92 -3.96
CA CYS A 14 15.18 34.04 -4.85
C CYS A 14 13.83 33.88 -5.55
N HIS A 15 12.85 34.69 -5.15
CA HIS A 15 11.50 34.70 -5.73
C HIS A 15 11.48 35.14 -7.20
N ASN A 16 12.23 36.18 -7.56
CA ASN A 16 12.24 36.75 -8.92
C ASN A 16 12.71 35.76 -10.01
N HIS A 17 13.57 34.81 -9.64
CA HIS A 17 14.10 33.80 -10.55
C HIS A 17 13.59 32.39 -10.26
N GLU A 18 12.69 32.25 -9.27
CA GLU A 18 12.18 30.97 -8.79
C GLU A 18 13.29 29.94 -8.52
N ARG A 19 14.40 30.38 -7.89
CA ARG A 19 15.56 29.55 -7.57
C ARG A 19 15.79 29.49 -6.07
N TYR A 20 16.19 28.32 -5.57
CA TYR A 20 16.59 28.11 -4.18
C TYR A 20 17.88 27.30 -4.12
N ARG A 21 18.65 27.46 -3.05
CA ARG A 21 19.87 26.71 -2.74
C ARG A 21 19.60 25.77 -1.56
N LEU A 22 20.20 24.58 -1.58
CA LEU A 22 20.15 23.66 -0.45
C LEU A 22 20.94 24.24 0.74
N VAL A 23 20.48 23.94 1.96
CA VAL A 23 21.11 24.43 3.18
C VAL A 23 22.48 23.78 3.33
N SER A 24 23.50 24.62 3.51
CA SER A 24 24.86 24.19 3.77
C SER A 24 25.01 23.63 5.18
N LYS A 25 25.88 22.63 5.35
CA LYS A 25 26.15 21.98 6.65
C LYS A 25 26.47 22.98 7.78
N HIS A 26 27.19 24.07 7.48
CA HIS A 26 27.54 25.11 8.45
C HIS A 26 26.35 25.94 8.98
N LYS A 27 25.21 25.95 8.28
CA LYS A 27 23.97 26.61 8.74
C LYS A 27 23.05 25.69 9.55
N LEU A 28 23.33 24.38 9.57
CA LEU A 28 22.53 23.38 10.29
C LEU A 28 23.07 23.18 11.71
N HIS A 29 22.17 22.98 12.67
CA HIS A 29 22.53 22.58 14.03
C HIS A 29 23.26 21.23 14.02
N LYS A 30 24.27 21.05 14.89
CA LYS A 30 25.16 19.87 14.89
C LYS A 30 24.42 18.53 14.95
N ASN A 31 23.29 18.48 15.66
CA ASN A 31 22.48 17.25 15.79
C ASN A 31 21.80 16.83 14.47
N LEU A 32 21.60 17.78 13.54
CA LEU A 32 21.03 17.50 12.22
C LEU A 32 22.09 17.04 11.21
N TRP A 33 23.38 17.12 11.55
CA TRP A 33 24.48 16.72 10.66
C TRP A 33 24.59 15.22 10.47
N GLN A 34 24.04 14.42 11.40
CA GLN A 34 24.06 12.96 11.33
C GLN A 34 23.19 12.42 10.18
N ASN A 35 22.23 13.22 9.71
CA ASN A 35 21.28 12.78 8.71
C ASN A 35 21.62 13.44 7.36
N ASP A 36 22.45 12.75 6.57
CA ASP A 36 22.94 13.23 5.27
C ASP A 36 21.80 13.51 4.27
N TYR A 37 20.62 12.92 4.53
CA TYR A 37 19.39 13.23 3.81
C TYR A 37 18.98 14.70 3.98
N VAL A 38 19.09 15.26 5.18
CA VAL A 38 18.72 16.66 5.49
C VAL A 38 19.58 17.61 4.67
N ILE A 39 20.90 17.40 4.61
CA ILE A 39 21.81 18.28 3.87
C ILE A 39 21.46 18.31 2.38
N ASN A 40 21.12 17.16 1.81
CA ASN A 40 20.89 17.01 0.37
C ASN A 40 19.45 17.30 -0.06
N HIS A 41 18.48 17.26 0.85
CA HIS A 41 17.04 17.30 0.51
C HIS A 41 16.22 18.32 1.30
N TYR A 42 16.79 18.96 2.33
CA TYR A 42 16.06 19.94 3.13
C TYR A 42 15.63 21.14 2.30
N ARG A 43 14.34 21.47 2.40
CA ARG A 43 13.70 22.54 1.66
C ARG A 43 13.55 23.77 2.56
N PRO A 44 13.98 24.97 2.11
CA PRO A 44 13.76 26.19 2.87
C PRO A 44 12.26 26.49 3.05
N PRO A 45 11.80 26.98 4.21
CA PRO A 45 10.38 27.24 4.46
C PRO A 45 9.80 28.40 3.64
N ALA A 46 10.63 29.33 3.16
CA ALA A 46 10.20 30.56 2.48
C ALA A 46 10.09 30.42 0.94
N MET A 47 9.43 29.37 0.41
CA MET A 47 9.29 29.16 -1.04
C MET A 47 7.93 29.58 -1.60
N THR A 48 7.88 29.97 -2.88
CA THR A 48 6.60 30.19 -3.60
C THR A 48 6.02 28.86 -4.09
N ARG A 49 4.71 28.84 -4.35
CA ARG A 49 4.00 27.66 -4.87
C ARG A 49 4.60 27.14 -6.19
N LYS A 50 5.04 28.05 -7.06
CA LYS A 50 5.76 27.72 -8.30
C LYS A 50 7.10 27.07 -8.01
N MET A 51 7.88 27.56 -7.04
CA MET A 51 9.15 26.95 -6.65
C MET A 51 8.97 25.56 -6.01
N CYS A 52 7.90 25.35 -5.24
CA CYS A 52 7.53 24.04 -4.73
C CYS A 52 7.15 23.05 -5.85
N ALA A 53 6.40 23.52 -6.85
CA ALA A 53 5.90 22.73 -7.97
C ALA A 53 6.95 22.48 -9.07
N LYS A 54 7.91 23.41 -9.27
CA LYS A 54 8.93 23.36 -10.34
C LYS A 54 9.89 22.17 -10.24
N ARG A 55 9.96 21.53 -9.08
CA ARG A 55 10.65 20.22 -8.93
C ARG A 55 9.87 19.06 -9.56
N GLY A 56 8.56 19.21 -9.76
CA GLY A 56 7.73 18.25 -10.50
C GLY A 56 8.09 18.21 -11.99
N GLU A 57 8.36 19.35 -12.61
CA GLU A 57 8.63 19.40 -14.06
C GLU A 57 10.09 19.11 -14.44
N GLY A 58 11.04 19.35 -13.52
CA GLY A 58 12.46 19.03 -13.75
C GLY A 58 12.84 17.56 -13.50
N LYS A 59 11.89 16.71 -13.10
CA LYS A 59 12.10 15.26 -12.89
C LYS A 59 10.79 14.47 -12.84
N LEU A 60 9.87 14.73 -13.76
CA LEU A 60 8.84 13.75 -14.14
C LEU A 60 9.37 12.87 -15.29
N SER A 61 10.62 12.41 -15.17
CA SER A 61 11.06 11.23 -15.92
C SER A 61 10.72 10.03 -15.06
N VAL A 62 9.56 9.44 -15.32
CA VAL A 62 9.38 7.99 -15.19
C VAL A 62 10.31 7.36 -16.23
N SER A 63 11.62 7.38 -15.98
CA SER A 63 12.63 6.58 -16.70
C SER A 63 14.01 6.84 -16.07
N THR A 64 14.52 5.77 -15.46
CA THR A 64 15.91 5.28 -15.59
C THR A 64 17.04 6.22 -15.14
N GLY A 65 17.51 6.03 -13.89
CA GLY A 65 18.68 6.72 -13.36
C GLY A 65 19.06 6.28 -11.93
N SER A 66 19.46 5.02 -11.80
CA SER A 66 20.32 4.45 -10.73
C SER A 66 19.94 4.56 -9.25
N ARG A 67 18.68 4.82 -8.88
CA ARG A 67 18.22 4.77 -7.47
C ARG A 67 16.80 4.23 -7.29
N VAL A 68 16.48 3.08 -7.88
CA VAL A 68 15.44 2.24 -7.27
C VAL A 68 16.07 1.72 -5.99
N GLY A 69 15.89 2.45 -4.88
CA GLY A 69 16.46 2.03 -3.59
C GLY A 69 15.96 0.62 -3.27
N LEU A 70 16.80 -0.21 -2.66
CA LEU A 70 16.47 -1.59 -2.25
C LEU A 70 15.06 -1.71 -1.66
N LEU A 71 14.66 -0.71 -0.88
CA LEU A 71 13.34 -0.56 -0.28
C LEU A 71 12.17 -0.54 -1.28
N HIS A 72 12.31 0.14 -2.43
CA HIS A 72 11.29 0.15 -3.48
C HIS A 72 11.17 -1.21 -4.17
N ILE A 73 12.30 -1.89 -4.39
CA ILE A 73 12.32 -3.26 -4.95
C ILE A 73 11.63 -4.20 -3.98
N ILE A 74 11.94 -4.12 -2.68
CA ILE A 74 11.29 -4.90 -1.64
C ILE A 74 9.77 -4.68 -1.66
N TYR A 75 9.30 -3.43 -1.76
CA TYR A 75 7.87 -3.16 -1.84
C TYR A 75 7.22 -3.75 -3.11
N CYS A 76 7.87 -3.67 -4.27
CA CYS A 76 7.37 -4.30 -5.49
C CYS A 76 7.25 -5.82 -5.35
N ILE A 77 8.24 -6.46 -4.72
CA ILE A 77 8.21 -7.91 -4.45
C ILE A 77 7.05 -8.25 -3.51
N ILE A 78 6.87 -7.51 -2.42
CA ILE A 78 5.78 -7.71 -1.45
C ILE A 78 4.41 -7.59 -2.13
N ILE A 79 4.22 -6.57 -2.97
CA ILE A 79 2.96 -6.36 -3.70
C ILE A 79 2.68 -7.54 -4.64
N THR A 80 3.71 -7.95 -5.41
CA THR A 80 3.58 -9.08 -6.34
C THR A 80 3.23 -10.37 -5.59
N PHE A 81 3.90 -10.63 -4.46
CA PHE A 81 3.62 -11.78 -3.62
C PHE A 81 2.25 -11.73 -2.95
N GLY A 82 1.65 -10.54 -2.79
CA GLY A 82 0.27 -10.39 -2.31
C GLY A 82 -0.78 -10.67 -3.40
N ILE A 83 -0.53 -10.25 -4.64
CA ILE A 83 -1.48 -10.41 -5.76
C ILE A 83 -1.56 -11.86 -6.25
N CYS A 84 -0.42 -12.56 -6.33
CA CYS A 84 -0.38 -13.94 -6.83
C CYS A 84 -1.32 -14.91 -6.06
N PRO A 85 -1.32 -14.95 -4.71
CA PRO A 85 -2.25 -15.76 -3.94
C PRO A 85 -3.72 -15.38 -4.17
N THR A 86 -4.04 -14.09 -4.30
CA THR A 86 -5.41 -13.63 -4.58
C THR A 86 -5.88 -14.13 -5.94
N VAL A 87 -5.03 -14.01 -6.97
CA VAL A 87 -5.34 -14.51 -8.31
C VAL A 87 -5.49 -16.04 -8.30
N HIS A 88 -4.57 -16.75 -7.63
CA HIS A 88 -4.64 -18.21 -7.49
C HIS A 88 -5.93 -18.65 -6.77
N TRP A 89 -6.34 -17.96 -5.71
CA TRP A 89 -7.59 -18.20 -4.99
C TRP A 89 -8.83 -18.03 -5.88
N VAL A 90 -8.89 -16.96 -6.69
CA VAL A 90 -10.00 -16.76 -7.65
C VAL A 90 -10.09 -17.92 -8.63
N PHE A 91 -8.96 -18.37 -9.19
CA PHE A 91 -8.95 -19.50 -10.13
C PHE A 91 -9.34 -20.82 -9.47
N LEU A 92 -8.86 -21.08 -8.25
CA LEU A 92 -9.12 -22.32 -7.52
C LEU A 92 -10.61 -22.50 -7.18
N HIS A 93 -11.33 -21.41 -6.95
CA HIS A 93 -12.77 -21.44 -6.65
C HIS A 93 -13.67 -21.37 -7.90
N GLY A 94 -13.13 -21.53 -9.11
CA GLY A 94 -13.93 -21.51 -10.34
C GLY A 94 -14.24 -20.12 -10.88
N GLY A 95 -13.52 -19.08 -10.44
CA GLY A 95 -13.66 -17.72 -10.95
C GLY A 95 -14.81 -16.92 -10.34
N PHE A 96 -15.30 -15.93 -11.07
CA PHE A 96 -16.36 -15.01 -10.65
C PHE A 96 -17.77 -15.59 -10.77
N ASP A 97 -17.92 -16.84 -11.21
CA ASP A 97 -19.21 -17.52 -11.29
C ASP A 97 -19.63 -18.14 -9.95
N THR A 98 -18.71 -18.19 -8.98
CA THR A 98 -18.96 -18.76 -7.65
C THR A 98 -19.36 -17.65 -6.66
N ASP A 99 -20.50 -17.83 -5.99
CA ASP A 99 -21.05 -16.89 -4.99
C ASP A 99 -20.04 -16.48 -3.92
N HIS A 100 -19.21 -17.43 -3.48
CA HIS A 100 -18.14 -17.19 -2.50
C HIS A 100 -17.14 -16.13 -2.98
N VAL A 101 -16.70 -16.22 -4.24
CA VAL A 101 -15.71 -15.30 -4.81
C VAL A 101 -16.33 -13.92 -4.96
N VAL A 102 -17.53 -13.82 -5.53
CA VAL A 102 -18.22 -12.54 -5.76
C VAL A 102 -18.53 -11.80 -4.46
N LYS A 103 -18.94 -12.53 -3.41
CA LYS A 103 -19.26 -11.93 -2.11
C LYS A 103 -18.01 -11.41 -1.38
N TRP A 104 -16.89 -12.11 -1.49
CA TRP A 104 -15.69 -11.78 -0.72
C TRP A 104 -14.70 -10.86 -1.46
N PHE A 105 -14.67 -10.92 -2.79
CA PHE A 105 -13.77 -10.12 -3.64
C PHE A 105 -13.82 -8.60 -3.40
N PRO A 106 -14.99 -7.97 -3.15
CA PRO A 106 -15.05 -6.55 -2.81
C PRO A 106 -14.21 -6.18 -1.57
N ASN A 107 -14.14 -7.04 -0.56
CA ASN A 107 -13.32 -6.80 0.64
C ASN A 107 -11.83 -6.73 0.28
N VAL A 108 -11.37 -7.57 -0.66
CA VAL A 108 -9.99 -7.55 -1.15
C VAL A 108 -9.71 -6.27 -1.94
N ILE A 109 -10.65 -5.82 -2.77
CA ILE A 109 -10.52 -4.54 -3.49
C ILE A 109 -10.38 -3.37 -2.51
N VAL A 110 -11.23 -3.32 -1.48
CA VAL A 110 -11.18 -2.25 -0.47
C VAL A 110 -9.82 -2.26 0.24
N LEU A 111 -9.35 -3.43 0.66
CA LEU A 111 -8.03 -3.57 1.27
C LEU A 111 -6.91 -3.02 0.36
N TYR A 112 -6.88 -3.44 -0.90
CA TYR A 112 -5.85 -3.02 -1.85
C TYR A 112 -5.94 -1.52 -2.16
N SER A 113 -7.16 -0.96 -2.20
CA SER A 113 -7.36 0.48 -2.40
C SER A 113 -6.78 1.30 -1.25
N LEU A 114 -6.95 0.85 0.01
CA LEU A 114 -6.41 1.51 1.20
C LEU A 114 -4.88 1.42 1.24
N ILE A 115 -4.31 0.26 0.92
CA ILE A 115 -2.85 0.08 0.85
C ILE A 115 -2.25 0.92 -0.28
N ALA A 116 -2.90 0.96 -1.45
CA ALA A 116 -2.48 1.80 -2.57
C ALA A 116 -2.54 3.29 -2.21
N ALA A 117 -3.61 3.73 -1.53
CA ALA A 117 -3.73 5.09 -1.02
C ALA A 117 -2.60 5.42 -0.02
N ALA A 118 -2.30 4.53 0.93
CA ALA A 118 -1.17 4.69 1.84
C ALA A 118 0.13 4.90 1.07
N PHE A 119 0.44 4.01 0.12
CA PHE A 119 1.64 4.10 -0.70
C PHE A 119 1.70 5.39 -1.53
N MET A 120 0.56 5.87 -2.03
CA MET A 120 0.47 7.16 -2.71
C MET A 120 0.88 8.32 -1.80
N PHE A 121 0.43 8.37 -0.54
CA PHE A 121 0.89 9.40 0.40
C PHE A 121 2.39 9.29 0.65
N TYR A 122 2.91 8.07 0.82
CA TYR A 122 4.34 7.81 1.03
C TYR A 122 5.22 8.29 -0.13
N VAL A 123 4.86 7.97 -1.37
CA VAL A 123 5.66 8.33 -2.57
C VAL A 123 5.49 9.80 -2.94
N THR A 124 4.27 10.33 -2.87
CA THR A 124 3.99 11.71 -3.29
C THR A 124 4.52 12.73 -2.29
N MET A 125 4.67 12.35 -1.02
CA MET A 125 5.01 13.25 0.09
C MET A 125 4.04 14.45 0.17
N VAL A 126 2.75 14.23 -0.10
CA VAL A 126 1.70 15.25 0.08
C VAL A 126 1.13 15.08 1.50
N PRO A 127 0.86 16.15 2.28
CA PRO A 127 0.83 17.58 1.91
C PRO A 127 2.12 18.38 2.10
N GLU A 128 3.13 17.83 2.79
CA GLU A 128 4.42 18.48 3.10
C GLU A 128 5.17 19.01 1.86
N ARG A 129 5.03 18.35 0.71
CA ARG A 129 5.60 18.81 -0.57
C ARG A 129 4.97 20.10 -1.07
N LEU A 130 3.67 20.30 -0.81
CA LEU A 130 2.95 21.48 -1.26
C LEU A 130 3.19 22.65 -0.33
N TRP A 131 3.10 22.41 0.99
CA TRP A 131 3.19 23.45 2.03
C TRP A 131 4.35 23.15 3.00
N PRO A 132 5.60 23.46 2.62
CA PRO A 132 6.76 23.22 3.47
C PRO A 132 6.66 24.04 4.76
N GLY A 133 6.98 23.45 5.91
CA GLY A 133 6.98 24.13 7.21
C GLY A 133 5.64 24.14 7.96
N LYS A 134 4.53 23.73 7.32
CA LYS A 134 3.21 23.66 7.98
C LYS A 134 2.89 22.30 8.57
N PHE A 135 3.42 21.23 7.97
CA PHE A 135 3.10 19.84 8.31
C PHE A 135 4.30 19.09 8.92
N ASP A 136 5.20 19.82 9.59
CA ASP A 136 6.45 19.24 10.09
C ASP A 136 6.23 18.34 11.32
N VAL A 137 5.17 18.58 12.10
CA VAL A 137 4.85 17.83 13.34
C VAL A 137 3.56 17.03 13.20
N VAL A 138 2.51 17.61 12.61
CA VAL A 138 1.19 16.97 12.47
C VAL A 138 0.75 17.04 11.01
N GLY A 139 0.16 15.95 10.52
CA GLY A 139 -0.35 15.83 9.16
C GLY A 139 0.74 15.58 8.10
N CYS A 140 1.92 15.11 8.50
CA CYS A 140 2.96 14.71 7.55
C CYS A 140 2.51 13.48 6.75
N SER A 141 3.07 13.31 5.55
CA SER A 141 2.70 12.23 4.63
C SER A 141 2.89 10.84 5.27
N HIS A 142 3.90 10.71 6.12
CA HIS A 142 4.17 9.49 6.88
C HIS A 142 3.09 9.17 7.92
N GLN A 143 2.50 10.19 8.58
CA GLN A 143 1.37 9.98 9.48
C GLN A 143 0.14 9.49 8.71
N TRP A 144 -0.15 10.09 7.55
CA TRP A 144 -1.22 9.61 6.67
C TRP A 144 -0.98 8.16 6.25
N TRP A 145 0.25 7.80 5.86
CA TRP A 145 0.62 6.42 5.56
C TRP A 145 0.26 5.47 6.71
N HIS A 146 0.64 5.78 7.95
CA HIS A 146 0.28 4.96 9.13
C HIS A 146 -1.23 4.85 9.33
N ILE A 147 -1.98 5.95 9.17
CA ILE A 147 -3.44 5.95 9.33
C ILE A 147 -4.11 5.02 8.31
N PHE A 148 -3.73 5.10 7.03
CA PHE A 148 -4.29 4.23 6.00
C PHE A 148 -3.91 2.76 6.19
N ILE A 149 -2.66 2.46 6.57
CA ILE A 149 -2.23 1.08 6.86
C ILE A 149 -2.95 0.51 8.08
N LEU A 150 -3.12 1.29 9.14
CA LEU A 150 -3.85 0.88 10.33
C LEU A 150 -5.32 0.60 10.00
N GLY A 151 -5.97 1.50 9.25
CA GLY A 151 -7.35 1.30 8.78
C GLY A 151 -7.48 0.05 7.92
N ALA A 152 -6.54 -0.18 7.01
CA ALA A 152 -6.48 -1.40 6.19
C ALA A 152 -6.37 -2.67 7.04
N MET A 153 -5.52 -2.65 8.08
CA MET A 153 -5.34 -3.81 8.98
C MET A 153 -6.58 -4.09 9.83
N ILE A 154 -7.22 -3.05 10.37
CA ILE A 154 -8.48 -3.18 11.11
C ILE A 154 -9.58 -3.74 10.21
N TYR A 155 -9.73 -3.18 9.02
CA TYR A 155 -10.70 -3.64 8.04
C TYR A 155 -10.47 -5.11 7.67
N TRP A 156 -9.22 -5.48 7.37
CA TRP A 156 -8.87 -6.86 7.04
C TRP A 156 -9.16 -7.83 8.18
N GLN A 157 -8.83 -7.46 9.42
CA GLN A 157 -9.16 -8.25 10.61
C GLN A 157 -10.67 -8.45 10.76
N GLN A 158 -11.46 -7.39 10.54
CA GLN A 158 -12.92 -7.45 10.61
C GLN A 158 -13.50 -8.35 9.51
N SER A 159 -13.06 -8.21 8.26
CA SER A 159 -13.49 -9.07 7.15
C SER A 159 -13.10 -10.54 7.39
N GLY A 160 -11.91 -10.80 7.92
CA GLY A 160 -11.48 -12.15 8.28
C GLY A 160 -12.34 -12.78 9.38
N ASN A 161 -12.67 -12.01 10.42
CA ASN A 161 -13.57 -12.46 11.49
C ASN A 161 -14.97 -12.76 10.96
N GLN A 162 -15.53 -11.92 10.08
CA GLN A 162 -16.84 -12.16 9.47
C GLN A 162 -16.85 -13.45 8.65
N LEU A 163 -15.82 -13.69 7.84
CA LEU A 163 -15.67 -14.91 7.06
C LEU A 163 -15.58 -16.14 7.98
N LEU A 164 -14.76 -16.07 9.03
CA LEU A 164 -14.62 -17.16 10.00
C LEU A 164 -15.93 -17.45 10.74
N THR A 165 -16.67 -16.42 11.14
CA THR A 165 -17.98 -16.56 11.76
C THR A 165 -18.97 -17.19 10.80
N GLU A 166 -19.00 -16.79 9.52
CA GLU A 166 -19.86 -17.37 8.50
C GLU A 166 -19.59 -18.88 8.36
N TYR A 167 -18.33 -19.29 8.20
CA TYR A 167 -17.94 -20.69 8.15
C TYR A 167 -18.29 -21.48 9.40
N ARG A 168 -18.20 -20.87 10.59
CA ARG A 168 -18.52 -21.53 11.88
C ARG A 168 -20.00 -21.58 12.21
N SER A 169 -20.79 -20.64 11.68
CA SER A 169 -22.23 -20.53 11.91
C SER A 169 -23.06 -21.48 11.03
N PHE A 170 -22.47 -22.03 9.97
CA PHE A 170 -23.12 -23.02 9.13
C PHE A 170 -23.22 -24.37 9.85
N SER A 171 -24.41 -24.67 10.39
CA SER A 171 -24.75 -25.94 11.06
C SER A 171 -24.60 -27.17 10.16
N ASP A 172 -24.62 -27.00 8.84
CA ASP A 172 -24.59 -28.07 7.83
C ASP A 172 -23.19 -28.38 7.28
N SER A 173 -22.12 -27.98 7.98
CA SER A 173 -20.73 -28.18 7.52
C SER A 173 -20.41 -29.66 7.22
N CYS A 174 -21.08 -30.61 7.88
CA CYS A 174 -20.94 -32.05 7.61
C CYS A 174 -21.84 -32.56 6.46
N HIS A 175 -22.96 -31.89 6.14
CA HIS A 175 -23.92 -32.39 5.14
C HIS A 175 -23.51 -32.13 3.69
N ARG A 176 -22.60 -31.19 3.42
CA ARG A 176 -22.05 -30.95 2.06
C ARG A 176 -20.94 -31.91 1.64
N PHE A 177 -20.28 -32.58 2.58
CA PHE A 177 -19.23 -33.58 2.31
C PHE A 177 -19.73 -35.02 2.27
N ILE A 178 -21.01 -35.24 2.54
CA ILE A 178 -21.68 -36.48 2.19
C ILE A 178 -22.38 -36.21 0.85
N PRO A 179 -21.71 -36.38 -0.30
CA PRO A 179 -22.48 -36.64 -1.51
C PRO A 179 -23.38 -37.82 -1.17
N GLN A 180 -24.65 -37.79 -1.58
CA GLN A 180 -25.61 -38.88 -1.43
C GLN A 180 -24.92 -40.25 -1.51
N GLN A 181 -24.47 -40.77 -0.37
CA GLN A 181 -24.21 -42.18 -0.23
C GLN A 181 -25.63 -42.70 -0.18
N ASN A 182 -26.14 -43.12 -1.34
CA ASN A 182 -27.41 -43.76 -1.48
C ASN A 182 -27.53 -44.77 -0.34
N PHE A 183 -28.31 -44.44 0.68
CA PHE A 183 -28.46 -45.26 1.88
C PHE A 183 -29.04 -46.66 1.52
N SER A 184 -29.57 -46.79 0.31
CA SER A 184 -29.95 -48.04 -0.35
C SER A 184 -28.77 -48.97 -0.70
N GLU A 185 -27.57 -48.47 -1.02
CA GLU A 185 -26.41 -49.33 -1.33
C GLU A 185 -25.75 -49.89 -0.06
N ILE A 186 -25.69 -49.11 1.02
CA ILE A 186 -25.13 -49.56 2.30
C ILE A 186 -25.99 -50.67 2.93
N SER A 187 -27.32 -50.58 2.79
CA SER A 187 -28.24 -51.61 3.28
C SER A 187 -28.03 -52.97 2.60
N HIS A 188 -27.73 -52.97 1.28
CA HIS A 188 -27.43 -54.19 0.53
C HIS A 188 -26.06 -54.78 0.88
N TYR A 189 -25.07 -53.95 1.18
CA TYR A 189 -23.73 -54.41 1.58
C TYR A 189 -23.73 -55.03 2.99
N ILE A 190 -24.50 -54.47 3.92
CA ILE A 190 -24.62 -55.00 5.30
C ILE A 190 -25.40 -56.32 5.32
N SER A 191 -26.48 -56.45 4.53
CA SER A 191 -27.26 -57.70 4.46
C SER A 191 -26.43 -58.88 3.95
N ASN A 192 -25.49 -58.65 3.02
CA ASN A 192 -24.61 -59.69 2.48
C ASN A 192 -23.53 -60.15 3.47
N TYR A 193 -23.20 -59.34 4.49
CA TYR A 193 -22.22 -59.71 5.52
C TYR A 193 -22.85 -60.43 6.72
N SER A 194 -24.15 -60.26 6.97
CA SER A 194 -24.85 -60.91 8.09
C SER A 194 -25.25 -62.37 7.85
N HIS A 195 -25.16 -62.87 6.61
CA HIS A 195 -25.37 -64.29 6.28
C HIS A 195 -24.36 -64.74 5.21
N PRO A 196 -23.16 -65.21 5.59
CA PRO A 196 -22.33 -65.96 4.67
C PRO A 196 -23.03 -67.29 4.39
N SER A 197 -23.61 -67.43 3.19
CA SER A 197 -24.08 -68.71 2.68
C SER A 197 -22.89 -69.59 2.32
N MET A 198 -22.42 -70.38 3.29
CA MET A 198 -22.15 -71.84 3.25
C MET A 198 -21.33 -72.24 4.47
#